data_AF-A0A4U1I279-F1
#
_entry.id   AF-A0A4U1I279-F1
#
_cell.length_a   1.000
_cell.length_b   1.000
_cell.length_c   1.000
_cell.angle_alpha   90.00
_cell.angle_beta   90.00
_cell.angle_gamma   90.00
#
_symmetry.space_group_name_H-M   'P 1'
#
loop_
_entity.id
_entity.type
_entity.pdbx_description
1 polymer ?
#
loop_
_entity_poly.entity_id
_entity_poly.type
_entity_poly.pdbx_seq_one_letter_code
_entity_poly.pdbx_strand_id
1 'polypeptide(L)'
;MASQTTPLTVNSNSTASGSGDTNLQTQIRFMSPVNSTVWWLPTVANGQSTQVLPQDVGNDTVTFVKGLTVNLNSLGGTAYNVTLTGKIRDKMSGESNFNGLVIYQQT
;
A
#
# COMPACT_ATOMS: atom_id res chain seq x y z
N MET A 1 7.64 -12.61 -6.25
CA MET A 1 7.19 -13.00 -4.89
C MET A 1 5.67 -13.18 -4.89
N ALA A 2 5.10 -13.93 -3.93
CA ALA A 2 3.63 -14.01 -3.80
C ALA A 2 3.05 -12.65 -3.38
N SER A 3 1.91 -12.26 -3.94
CA SER A 3 1.23 -11.02 -3.55
C SER A 3 0.65 -11.14 -2.14
N GLN A 4 0.76 -10.06 -1.36
CA GLN A 4 0.25 -10.01 0.01
C GLN A 4 -0.91 -9.03 0.10
N THR A 5 -2.01 -9.47 0.71
CA THR A 5 -3.21 -8.64 0.91
C THR A 5 -3.29 -8.19 2.35
N THR A 6 -3.45 -6.89 2.55
CA THR A 6 -3.64 -6.26 3.86
C THR A 6 -5.01 -5.60 3.89
N PRO A 7 -5.95 -6.09 4.71
CA PRO A 7 -7.19 -5.35 5.00
C PRO A 7 -6.86 -3.98 5.61
N LEU A 8 -7.50 -2.93 5.12
CA LEU A 8 -7.28 -1.56 5.63
C LEU A 8 -8.49 -1.09 6.43
N THR A 9 -9.67 -1.22 5.85
CA THR A 9 -10.98 -1.00 6.51
C THR A 9 -11.93 -2.11 6.11
N VAL A 10 -13.18 -2.05 6.60
CA VAL A 10 -14.23 -3.01 6.21
C VAL A 10 -14.54 -2.97 4.71
N ASN A 11 -14.35 -1.81 4.05
CA ASN A 11 -14.65 -1.64 2.63
C ASN A 11 -13.39 -1.50 1.74
N SER A 12 -12.19 -1.63 2.29
CA SER A 12 -10.95 -1.41 1.53
C SER A 12 -9.79 -2.33 1.93
N ASN A 13 -8.91 -2.56 0.97
CA ASN A 13 -7.68 -3.31 1.17
C ASN A 13 -6.54 -2.76 0.30
N SER A 14 -5.32 -3.15 0.66
CA SER A 14 -4.17 -3.03 -0.22
C SER A 14 -3.64 -4.39 -0.62
N THR A 15 -3.18 -4.54 -1.86
CA THR A 15 -2.36 -5.69 -2.28
C THR A 15 -1.00 -5.22 -2.72
N ALA A 16 0.05 -5.81 -2.17
CA ALA A 16 1.42 -5.58 -2.61
C ALA A 16 1.90 -6.75 -3.46
N SER A 17 2.65 -6.47 -4.52
CA SER A 17 3.32 -7.48 -5.35
C SER A 17 4.77 -7.07 -5.58
N GLY A 18 5.69 -7.82 -4.97
CA GLY A 18 7.12 -7.64 -5.10
C GLY A 18 7.70 -8.43 -6.28
N SER A 19 8.57 -7.78 -7.07
CA SER A 19 9.24 -8.38 -8.23
C SER A 19 10.22 -9.49 -7.83
N GLY A 20 10.88 -9.34 -6.67
CA GLY A 20 11.92 -10.27 -6.21
C GLY A 20 13.27 -10.08 -6.92
N ASP A 21 13.43 -8.99 -7.67
CA ASP A 21 14.72 -8.57 -8.24
C ASP A 21 15.54 -7.73 -7.24
N THR A 22 16.78 -7.38 -7.59
CA THR A 22 17.68 -6.56 -6.78
C THR A 22 17.28 -5.09 -6.69
N ASN A 23 16.38 -4.62 -7.54
CA ASN A 23 15.81 -3.27 -7.45
C ASN A 23 14.63 -3.22 -6.46
N LEU A 24 14.19 -4.39 -5.95
CA LEU A 24 13.12 -4.53 -4.96
C LEU A 24 11.82 -3.86 -5.40
N GLN A 25 11.56 -3.85 -6.71
CA GLN A 25 10.40 -3.15 -7.25
C GLN A 25 9.11 -3.77 -6.72
N THR A 26 8.29 -2.96 -6.06
CA THR A 26 7.03 -3.39 -5.45
C THR A 26 5.91 -2.48 -5.90
N GLN A 27 4.87 -3.07 -6.48
CA GLN A 27 3.63 -2.38 -6.81
C GLN A 27 2.63 -2.59 -5.69
N ILE A 28 1.99 -1.52 -5.23
CA ILE A 28 0.94 -1.58 -4.21
C ILE A 28 -0.35 -1.08 -4.86
N ARG A 29 -1.44 -1.82 -4.71
CA ARG A 29 -2.78 -1.45 -5.19
C ARG A 29 -3.65 -1.14 -4.00
N PHE A 30 -4.18 0.07 -3.91
CA PHE A 30 -5.21 0.44 -2.94
C PHE A 30 -6.58 0.33 -3.60
N MET A 31 -7.48 -0.46 -3.01
CA MET A 31 -8.73 -0.87 -3.65
C MET A 31 -9.95 -0.59 -2.77
N SER A 32 -11.04 -0.17 -3.42
CA SER A 32 -12.38 -0.03 -2.83
C SER A 32 -13.47 -0.16 -3.92
N PRO A 33 -14.51 -1.00 -3.72
CA PRO A 33 -14.64 -1.99 -2.65
C PRO A 33 -13.48 -3.00 -2.64
N VAL A 34 -13.34 -3.77 -1.55
CA VAL A 34 -12.26 -4.77 -1.38
C VAL A 34 -12.08 -5.61 -2.65
N ASN A 35 -10.84 -5.69 -3.15
CA ASN A 35 -10.46 -6.43 -4.36
C ASN A 35 -11.20 -6.05 -5.66
N SER A 36 -11.80 -4.85 -5.72
CA SER A 36 -12.53 -4.37 -6.90
C SER A 36 -11.77 -3.23 -7.59
N THR A 37 -12.17 -1.97 -7.37
CA THR A 37 -11.62 -0.83 -8.11
C THR A 37 -10.32 -0.37 -7.48
N VAL A 38 -9.26 -0.28 -8.27
CA VAL A 38 -7.97 0.30 -7.86
C VAL A 38 -8.07 1.82 -7.93
N TRP A 39 -7.89 2.48 -6.79
CA TRP A 39 -7.93 3.95 -6.69
C TRP A 39 -6.54 4.58 -6.71
N TRP A 40 -5.53 3.85 -6.25
CA TRP A 40 -4.15 4.30 -6.26
C TRP A 40 -3.18 3.13 -6.46
N LEU A 41 -2.17 3.34 -7.30
CA LEU A 41 -1.23 2.31 -7.75
C LEU A 41 0.24 2.76 -7.65
N PRO A 42 0.75 3.09 -6.46
CA PRO A 42 2.15 3.49 -6.31
C PRO A 42 3.09 2.31 -6.59
N THR A 43 4.26 2.64 -7.10
CA THR A 43 5.39 1.71 -7.23
C THR A 43 6.56 2.26 -6.45
N VAL A 44 7.13 1.44 -5.56
CA VAL A 44 8.35 1.73 -4.81
C VAL A 44 9.47 0.79 -5.25
N ALA A 45 10.70 1.26 -5.18
CA ALA A 45 11.90 0.50 -5.53
C ALA A 45 13.10 1.09 -4.79
N ASN A 46 14.28 0.46 -4.87
CA ASN A 46 15.50 0.96 -4.23
C ASN A 46 15.85 2.41 -4.64
N GLY A 47 15.65 2.77 -5.91
CA GLY A 47 15.88 4.15 -6.40
C GLY A 47 14.76 5.15 -6.09
N GLN A 48 13.59 4.67 -5.65
CA GLN A 48 12.40 5.47 -5.33
C GLN A 48 11.63 4.77 -4.21
N SER A 49 12.17 4.85 -2.99
CA SER A 49 11.68 4.07 -1.85
C SER A 49 10.37 4.59 -1.28
N THR A 50 10.04 5.85 -1.53
CA THR A 50 8.86 6.51 -0.96
C THR A 50 7.92 6.99 -2.05
N GLN A 51 6.62 6.77 -1.86
CA GLN A 51 5.54 7.36 -2.63
C GLN A 51 4.53 8.00 -1.69
N VAL A 52 4.09 9.21 -2.01
CA VAL A 52 3.10 9.95 -1.22
C VAL A 52 1.91 10.27 -2.12
N LEU A 53 0.71 9.95 -1.65
CA LEU A 53 -0.53 10.26 -2.34
C LEU A 53 -0.73 11.79 -2.38
N PRO A 54 -0.72 12.43 -3.57
CA PRO A 54 -0.68 13.90 -3.66
C PRO A 54 -2.02 14.58 -3.41
N GLN A 55 -3.13 13.83 -3.55
CA GLN A 55 -4.50 14.32 -3.38
C GLN A 55 -5.41 13.15 -2.97
N ASP A 56 -6.55 13.48 -2.37
CA ASP A 56 -7.56 12.49 -2.02
C ASP A 56 -8.05 11.74 -3.27
N VAL A 57 -8.19 10.42 -3.15
CA VAL A 57 -8.73 9.56 -4.23
C VAL A 57 -9.69 8.54 -3.65
N GLY A 58 -10.79 8.28 -4.35
CA GLY A 58 -11.81 7.37 -3.87
C GLY A 58 -13.21 7.68 -4.40
N ASN A 59 -14.19 7.18 -3.67
CA ASN A 59 -15.62 7.38 -3.91
C ASN A 59 -16.34 7.75 -2.61
N ASP A 60 -17.68 7.81 -2.67
CA ASP A 60 -18.56 8.12 -1.54
C ASP A 60 -18.50 7.10 -0.39
N THR A 61 -17.90 5.94 -0.61
CA THR A 61 -17.75 4.87 0.40
C THR A 61 -16.37 4.92 1.05
N VAL A 62 -15.31 4.99 0.25
CA VAL A 62 -13.92 5.00 0.73
C VAL A 62 -13.15 6.08 -0.01
N THR A 63 -12.50 6.95 0.74
CA THR A 63 -11.52 7.91 0.25
C THR A 63 -10.18 7.66 0.94
N PHE A 64 -9.15 7.37 0.14
CA PHE A 64 -7.75 7.40 0.57
C PHE A 64 -7.30 8.86 0.64
N VAL A 65 -6.88 9.30 1.82
CA VAL A 65 -6.63 10.73 2.08
C VAL A 65 -5.21 11.10 1.67
N LYS A 66 -5.05 12.29 1.08
CA LYS A 66 -3.77 12.92 0.75
C LYS A 66 -2.76 12.75 1.89
N GLY A 67 -1.51 12.47 1.54
CA GLY A 67 -0.43 12.24 2.49
C GLY A 67 -0.29 10.80 2.94
N LEU A 68 -1.19 9.89 2.49
CA LEU A 68 -0.94 8.46 2.57
C LEU A 68 0.43 8.15 1.93
N THR A 69 1.26 7.44 2.66
CA THR A 69 2.65 7.15 2.31
C THR A 69 2.87 5.64 2.17
N VAL A 70 3.59 5.27 1.12
CA VAL A 70 4.19 3.93 0.94
C VAL A 70 5.69 4.09 1.03
N ASN A 71 6.32 3.35 1.93
CA ASN A 71 7.77 3.40 2.12
C ASN A 71 8.36 1.99 2.09
N LEU A 72 9.32 1.77 1.20
CA LEU A 72 10.14 0.57 1.13
C LEU A 72 11.40 0.73 1.97
N ASN A 73 11.62 -0.21 2.90
CA ASN A 73 12.84 -0.30 3.69
C ASN A 73 13.58 -1.59 3.36
N SER A 74 14.79 -1.46 2.80
CA SER A 74 15.67 -2.59 2.57
C SER A 74 16.17 -3.16 3.90
N LEU A 75 16.12 -4.49 4.03
CA LEU A 75 16.63 -5.23 5.19
C LEU A 75 17.98 -5.90 4.90
N GLY A 76 18.54 -5.67 3.71
CA GLY A 76 19.77 -6.31 3.23
C GLY A 76 19.50 -7.42 2.21
N GLY A 77 20.40 -7.57 1.23
CA GLY A 77 20.24 -8.52 0.13
C GLY A 77 18.97 -8.22 -0.68
N THR A 78 18.14 -9.25 -0.89
CA THR A 78 16.82 -9.15 -1.55
C THR A 78 15.66 -9.02 -0.57
N ALA A 79 15.93 -8.95 0.74
CA ALA A 79 14.92 -8.82 1.77
C ALA A 79 14.55 -7.35 2.02
N TYR A 80 13.26 -7.09 2.17
CA TYR A 80 12.74 -5.75 2.45
C TYR A 80 11.35 -5.80 3.08
N ASN A 81 10.95 -4.68 3.66
CA ASN A 81 9.56 -4.45 4.02
C ASN A 81 9.01 -3.23 3.28
N VAL A 82 7.69 -3.18 3.16
CA VAL A 82 6.95 -2.01 2.72
C VAL A 82 5.98 -1.62 3.83
N THR A 83 6.13 -0.41 4.32
CA THR A 83 5.24 0.20 5.31
C THR A 83 4.25 1.11 4.60
N LEU A 84 2.97 0.94 4.91
CA LEU A 84 1.86 1.72 4.40
C LEU A 84 1.28 2.52 5.57
N THR A 85 1.30 3.85 5.51
CA THR A 85 0.76 4.70 6.56
C THR A 85 -0.10 5.80 6.00
N GLY A 86 -1.15 6.17 6.71
CA GLY A 86 -1.97 7.31 6.31
C GLY A 86 -3.36 7.24 6.91
N LYS A 87 -4.27 7.94 6.26
CA LYS A 87 -5.66 8.04 6.65
C LYS A 87 -6.59 7.52 5.57
N ILE A 88 -7.66 6.87 5.99
CA ILE A 88 -8.76 6.44 5.13
C ILE A 88 -10.05 6.96 5.75
N ARG A 89 -10.86 7.63 4.93
CA ARG A 89 -12.24 7.98 5.26
C ARG A 89 -13.14 6.90 4.69
N ASP A 90 -13.74 6.11 5.57
CA ASP A 90 -14.69 5.08 5.20
C ASP A 90 -16.07 5.46 5.76
N LYS A 91 -17.11 5.35 4.95
CA LYS A 91 -18.48 5.71 5.35
C LYS A 91 -18.98 4.93 6.56
N MET A 92 -18.52 3.68 6.76
CA MET A 92 -18.95 2.85 7.88
C MET A 92 -18.11 3.04 9.15
N SER A 93 -16.80 3.24 9.03
CA SER A 93 -15.90 3.35 10.18
C SER A 93 -15.41 4.77 10.47
N GLY A 94 -15.82 5.76 9.67
CA GLY A 94 -15.33 7.14 9.76
C GLY A 94 -13.90 7.32 9.23
N GLU A 95 -13.28 8.44 9.59
CA GLU A 95 -11.85 8.68 9.33
C GLU A 95 -11.00 7.90 10.32
N SER A 96 -10.08 7.09 9.82
CA SER A 96 -9.16 6.31 10.65
C SER A 96 -7.74 6.37 10.09
N ASN A 97 -6.76 6.38 11.01
CA ASN A 97 -5.37 6.14 10.64
C ASN A 97 -5.19 4.63 10.44
N PHE A 98 -4.36 4.24 9.48
CA PHE A 98 -3.95 2.86 9.31
C PHE A 98 -2.42 2.76 9.25
N ASN A 99 -1.93 1.59 9.65
CA ASN A 99 -0.54 1.19 9.49
C ASN A 99 -0.52 -0.26 8.99
N GLY A 100 -0.06 -0.45 7.77
CA GLY A 100 0.11 -1.76 7.15
C GLY A 100 1.59 -2.08 6.99
N LEU A 101 1.97 -3.33 7.25
CA LEU A 101 3.32 -3.83 7.03
C LEU A 101 3.26 -5.02 6.07
N VAL A 102 4.06 -4.97 5.02
CA VAL A 102 4.25 -6.07 4.06
C VAL A 102 5.71 -6.48 4.11
N ILE A 103 6.00 -7.77 4.28
CA ILE A 103 7.37 -8.27 4.44
C ILE A 103 7.69 -9.22 3.31
N TYR A 104 8.77 -8.95 2.56
CA TYR A 104 9.32 -9.85 1.57
C TYR A 104 10.68 -10.35 2.05
N GLN A 105 10.74 -11.64 2.38
CA GLN A 105 11.97 -12.35 2.73
C GLN A 105 12.13 -13.53 1.77
N GLN A 106 13.34 -13.71 1.24
CA GLN A 106 13.69 -14.91 0.51
C GLN A 106 14.09 -15.97 1.56
N THR A 107 13.28 -17.02 1.71
CA THR A 107 13.63 -18.23 2.47
C THR A 107 14.66 -19.05 1.73
#